data_AF-A0A9W8XEI0-F1
#
_entry.id   AF-A0A9W8XEI0-F1
#
_cell.length_a   1.000
_cell.length_b   1.000
_cell.length_c   1.000
_cell.angle_alpha   90.00
_cell.angle_beta   90.00
_cell.angle_gamma   90.00
#
_symmetry.space_group_name_H-M   'P 1'
#
loop_
_entity.id
_entity.type
_entity.pdbx_description
1 polymer ?
#
loop_
_entity_poly.entity_id
_entity_poly.type
_entity_poly.pdbx_seq_one_letter_code
_entity_poly.pdbx_strand_id
1 'polypeptide(L)'
;MDSATKRQSLVDFDGLRKAHKQDAALKARIRRLRVVSRVLAFLISIAVFVPISLTLHKFLTTQNVYRDVTKDGITTHRTAWAKDSKVWPTWMYFLIAGISVLLNFAIIFAYKFGVEKANKVATVATAFTWVVMLGNLVVWCVAASLYRTEKDKNGKSNDLWGWTCSPAARAIQKEFAHEVDFDKFCTVQSISWYIGLVQVGTAALTVVTYVFVFVRRSGKKDLKKRHSQMAGQYPTNY
;
A
#
# COMPACT_ATOMS: atom_id res chain seq x y z
N MET A 1 38.18 -45.01 15.79
CA MET A 1 37.66 -43.64 15.59
C MET A 1 38.29 -42.77 16.68
N ASP A 2 39.12 -41.81 16.31
CA ASP A 2 39.96 -41.08 17.26
C ASP A 2 39.15 -40.09 18.11
N SER A 3 39.58 -39.83 19.35
CA SER A 3 38.85 -38.97 20.30
C SER A 3 38.61 -37.56 19.75
N ALA A 4 39.55 -37.07 18.94
CA ALA A 4 39.47 -35.79 18.23
C ALA A 4 38.35 -35.77 17.17
N THR A 5 38.21 -36.83 16.37
CA THR A 5 37.17 -36.94 15.31
C THR A 5 35.77 -36.96 15.92
N LYS A 6 35.59 -37.68 17.03
CA LYS A 6 34.31 -37.73 17.75
C LYS A 6 33.93 -36.35 18.29
N ARG A 7 34.88 -35.63 18.90
CA ARG A 7 34.67 -34.27 19.42
C ARG A 7 34.30 -33.29 18.29
N GLN A 8 34.96 -33.37 17.13
CA GLN A 8 34.68 -32.50 15.99
C GLN A 8 33.30 -32.77 15.38
N SER A 9 32.88 -34.04 15.25
CA SER A 9 31.54 -34.39 14.78
C SER A 9 30.42 -33.85 15.69
N LEU A 10 30.58 -33.95 17.01
CA LEU A 10 29.60 -33.45 17.98
C LEU A 10 29.46 -31.92 17.92
N VAL A 11 30.58 -31.20 17.80
CA VAL A 11 30.59 -29.74 17.65
C VAL A 11 29.86 -29.29 16.37
N ASP A 12 30.00 -30.05 15.27
CA ASP A 12 29.33 -29.75 14.00
C ASP A 12 27.81 -29.97 14.08
N PHE A 13 27.36 -31.06 14.72
CA PHE A 13 25.93 -31.31 14.98
C PHE A 13 25.29 -30.25 15.89
N ASP A 14 26.00 -29.82 16.94
CA ASP A 14 25.53 -28.75 17.83
C ASP A 14 25.46 -27.41 17.11
N GLY A 15 26.44 -27.12 16.25
CA GLY A 15 26.45 -25.94 15.38
C GLY A 15 25.24 -25.91 14.43
N LEU A 16 24.95 -27.04 13.77
CA LEU A 16 23.76 -27.19 12.94
C LEU A 16 22.46 -27.01 13.73
N ARG A 17 22.34 -27.65 14.90
CA ARG A 17 21.13 -27.56 15.72
C ARG A 17 20.88 -26.13 16.20
N LYS A 18 21.93 -25.40 16.59
CA LYS A 18 21.86 -23.97 16.93
C LYS A 18 21.43 -23.13 15.73
N ALA A 19 22.02 -23.37 14.55
CA ALA A 19 21.66 -22.66 13.33
C ALA A 19 20.20 -22.91 12.90
N HIS A 20 19.70 -24.15 13.02
CA HIS A 20 18.30 -24.49 12.78
C HIS A 20 17.34 -23.79 13.75
N LYS A 21 17.68 -23.71 15.05
CA LYS A 21 16.87 -22.98 16.05
C LYS A 21 16.82 -21.47 15.73
N GLN A 22 17.96 -20.87 15.38
CA GLN A 22 18.03 -19.47 14.98
C GLN A 22 17.25 -19.21 13.69
N ASP A 23 17.34 -20.08 12.69
CA ASP A 23 16.52 -20.01 11.47
C ASP A 23 15.02 -20.12 11.81
N ALA A 24 14.60 -21.03 12.69
CA ALA A 24 13.20 -21.15 13.10
C ALA A 24 12.69 -19.87 13.79
N ALA A 25 13.47 -19.30 14.70
CA ALA A 25 13.14 -18.04 15.37
C ALA A 25 13.04 -16.87 14.38
N LEU A 26 14.00 -16.76 13.45
CA LEU A 26 14.00 -15.75 12.40
C LEU A 26 12.78 -15.92 11.46
N LYS A 27 12.39 -17.16 11.16
CA LYS A 27 11.18 -17.48 10.35
C LYS A 27 9.93 -16.92 11.02
N ALA A 28 9.79 -17.18 12.32
CA ALA A 28 8.64 -16.75 13.10
C ALA A 28 8.56 -15.21 13.17
N ARG A 29 9.70 -14.54 13.40
CA ARG A 29 9.79 -13.06 13.40
C ARG A 29 9.39 -12.46 12.06
N ILE A 30 9.96 -12.96 10.95
CA ILE A 30 9.61 -12.52 9.59
C ILE A 30 8.12 -12.71 9.32
N ARG A 31 7.55 -13.84 9.74
CA ARG A 31 6.12 -14.11 9.55
C ARG A 31 5.25 -13.12 10.33
N ARG A 32 5.57 -12.83 11.59
CA ARG A 32 4.84 -11.84 12.40
C ARG A 32 4.93 -10.44 11.78
N LEU A 33 6.14 -10.01 11.42
CA LEU A 33 6.36 -8.71 10.77
C LEU A 33 5.58 -8.56 9.46
N ARG A 34 5.57 -9.61 8.63
CA ARG A 34 4.77 -9.64 7.40
C ARG A 34 3.28 -9.50 7.67
N VAL A 35 2.73 -10.25 8.63
CA VAL A 35 1.29 -10.16 8.93
C VAL A 35 0.94 -8.77 9.44
N VAL A 36 1.71 -8.21 10.38
CA VAL A 36 1.49 -6.85 10.91
C VAL A 36 1.56 -5.82 9.79
N SER A 37 2.60 -5.87 8.95
CA SER A 37 2.75 -4.97 7.80
C SER A 37 1.56 -5.06 6.83
N ARG A 38 0.99 -6.25 6.60
CA ARG A 38 -0.17 -6.43 5.73
C ARG A 38 -1.47 -5.91 6.33
N VAL A 39 -1.67 -6.11 7.63
CA VAL A 39 -2.83 -5.56 8.33
C VAL A 39 -2.77 -4.03 8.32
N LEU A 40 -1.60 -3.44 8.60
CA LEU A 40 -1.40 -2.00 8.50
C LEU A 40 -1.67 -1.49 7.07
N ALA A 41 -1.09 -2.15 6.06
CA ALA A 41 -1.32 -1.79 4.67
C ALA A 41 -2.80 -1.89 4.26
N PHE A 42 -3.53 -2.90 4.76
CA PHE A 42 -4.96 -3.04 4.53
C PHE A 42 -5.76 -1.88 5.14
N LEU A 43 -5.50 -1.54 6.40
CA LEU A 43 -6.17 -0.44 7.09
C LEU A 43 -5.91 0.89 6.40
N ILE A 44 -4.67 1.15 5.99
CA ILE A 44 -4.30 2.35 5.23
C ILE A 44 -5.02 2.36 3.87
N SER A 45 -5.05 1.23 3.17
CA SER A 45 -5.74 1.13 1.87
C SER A 45 -7.23 1.43 2.02
N ILE A 46 -7.90 0.97 3.08
CA ILE A 46 -9.29 1.31 3.38
C ILE A 46 -9.44 2.80 3.69
N ALA A 47 -8.57 3.35 4.53
CA ALA A 47 -8.60 4.75 4.93
C ALA A 47 -8.44 5.71 3.74
N VAL A 48 -7.75 5.29 2.67
CA VAL A 48 -7.65 6.03 1.40
C VAL A 48 -8.85 5.75 0.49
N PHE A 49 -9.26 4.48 0.37
CA PHE A 49 -10.32 4.05 -0.53
C PHE A 49 -11.69 4.64 -0.17
N VAL A 50 -12.03 4.70 1.12
CA VAL A 50 -13.34 5.19 1.58
C VAL A 50 -13.58 6.65 1.18
N PRO A 51 -12.68 7.61 1.50
CA PRO A 51 -12.80 8.99 1.02
C PRO A 51 -12.93 9.11 -0.49
N ILE A 52 -12.09 8.40 -1.27
CA ILE A 52 -12.13 8.46 -2.74
C ILE A 52 -13.47 7.96 -3.28
N SER A 53 -13.98 6.87 -2.70
CA SER A 53 -15.27 6.28 -3.08
C SER A 53 -16.42 7.23 -2.77
N LEU A 54 -16.39 7.89 -1.60
CA LEU A 54 -17.39 8.89 -1.22
C LEU A 54 -17.35 10.11 -2.14
N THR A 55 -16.15 10.62 -2.46
CA THR A 55 -15.99 11.75 -3.40
C THR A 55 -16.50 11.38 -4.78
N LEU A 56 -16.16 10.18 -5.29
CA LEU A 56 -16.62 9.72 -6.59
C LEU A 56 -18.14 9.53 -6.63
N HIS A 57 -18.72 8.90 -5.60
CA HIS A 57 -20.17 8.73 -5.49
C HIS A 57 -20.87 10.08 -5.45
N LYS A 58 -20.40 11.01 -4.61
CA LYS A 58 -20.99 12.35 -4.50
C LYS A 58 -20.89 13.11 -5.81
N PHE A 59 -19.72 13.11 -6.45
CA PHE A 59 -19.56 13.69 -7.77
C PHE A 59 -20.56 13.13 -8.78
N LEU A 60 -20.68 11.80 -8.89
CA LEU A 60 -21.59 11.17 -9.83
C LEU A 60 -23.06 11.49 -9.56
N THR A 61 -23.44 11.68 -8.29
CA THR A 61 -24.81 12.05 -7.91
C THR A 61 -25.12 13.54 -8.10
N THR A 62 -24.14 14.43 -7.96
CA THR A 62 -24.37 15.89 -7.97
C THR A 62 -23.89 16.58 -9.24
N GLN A 63 -23.19 15.88 -10.14
CA GLN A 63 -22.72 16.43 -11.42
C GLN A 63 -23.83 16.96 -12.32
N ASN A 64 -25.06 16.43 -12.19
CA ASN A 64 -26.22 16.83 -12.98
C ASN A 64 -27.22 17.67 -12.17
N VAL A 65 -26.86 18.09 -10.95
CA VAL A 65 -27.69 18.97 -10.13
C VAL A 65 -27.33 20.40 -10.44
N TYR A 66 -28.28 21.12 -11.03
CA TYR A 66 -28.13 22.52 -11.37
C TYR A 66 -28.82 23.40 -10.34
N ARG A 67 -28.17 24.51 -9.97
CA ARG A 67 -28.73 25.56 -9.13
C ARG A 67 -28.40 26.92 -9.74
N ASP A 68 -29.29 27.86 -9.47
CA ASP A 68 -29.06 29.25 -9.81
C ASP A 68 -28.15 29.87 -8.76
N VAL A 69 -26.95 30.25 -9.21
CA VAL A 69 -25.95 30.90 -8.36
C VAL A 69 -25.88 32.36 -8.77
N THR A 70 -26.26 33.25 -7.86
CA THR A 70 -26.14 34.69 -8.04
C THR A 70 -24.79 35.14 -7.48
N LYS A 71 -23.90 35.57 -8.37
CA LYS A 71 -22.61 36.14 -7.99
C LYS A 71 -22.48 37.51 -8.66
N ASP A 72 -22.17 38.53 -7.86
CA ASP A 72 -21.95 39.90 -8.34
C ASP A 72 -23.11 40.45 -9.19
N GLY A 73 -24.36 40.09 -8.85
CA GLY A 73 -25.58 40.53 -9.54
C GLY A 73 -25.93 39.74 -10.81
N ILE A 74 -25.12 38.76 -11.21
CA ILE A 74 -25.37 37.89 -12.35
C ILE A 74 -25.81 36.51 -11.85
N THR A 75 -27.04 36.13 -12.16
CA THR A 75 -27.55 34.78 -11.90
C THR A 75 -27.08 33.85 -13.01
N THR A 76 -26.33 32.82 -12.64
CA THR A 76 -25.83 31.80 -13.58
C THR A 76 -26.36 30.43 -13.20
N HIS A 77 -26.91 29.72 -14.18
CA HIS A 77 -27.35 28.34 -14.00
C HIS A 77 -26.13 27.42 -14.12
N ARG A 78 -25.71 26.83 -13.00
CA ARG A 78 -24.48 26.02 -12.96
C ARG A 78 -24.62 24.82 -12.04
N THR A 79 -23.70 23.87 -12.18
CA THR A 79 -23.56 22.73 -11.26
C THR A 79 -22.57 23.07 -10.15
N ALA A 80 -22.52 22.20 -9.14
CA ALA A 80 -21.60 22.31 -8.00
C ALA A 80 -20.11 22.24 -8.41
N TRP A 81 -19.82 21.68 -9.58
CA TRP A 81 -18.46 21.39 -10.05
C TRP A 81 -17.97 22.44 -11.07
N ALA A 82 -16.66 22.46 -11.35
CA ALA A 82 -16.13 23.35 -12.38
C ALA A 82 -16.54 22.86 -13.77
N LYS A 83 -16.67 23.80 -14.72
CA LYS A 83 -16.91 23.44 -16.13
C LYS A 83 -15.67 22.70 -16.66
N ASP A 84 -15.91 21.54 -17.28
CA ASP A 84 -14.85 20.64 -17.79
C ASP A 84 -13.87 20.13 -16.70
N SER A 85 -14.40 19.83 -15.51
CA SER A 85 -13.61 19.21 -14.44
C SER A 85 -12.94 17.91 -14.89
N LYS A 86 -11.63 17.79 -14.65
CA LYS A 86 -10.88 16.57 -14.96
C LYS A 86 -11.17 15.49 -13.93
N VAL A 87 -11.97 14.49 -14.33
CA VAL A 87 -12.39 13.36 -13.47
C VAL A 87 -11.45 12.15 -13.52
N TRP A 88 -10.60 12.07 -14.55
CA TRP A 88 -9.72 10.91 -14.77
C TRP A 88 -8.78 10.60 -13.59
N PRO A 89 -8.18 11.59 -12.89
CA PRO A 89 -7.37 11.30 -11.70
C PRO A 89 -8.16 10.55 -10.64
N THR A 90 -9.39 10.96 -10.34
CA THR A 90 -10.25 10.33 -9.33
C THR A 90 -10.57 8.88 -9.67
N TRP A 91 -10.87 8.59 -10.94
CA TRP A 91 -11.09 7.21 -11.41
C TRP A 91 -9.84 6.33 -11.28
N MET A 92 -8.68 6.86 -11.66
CA MET A 92 -7.41 6.15 -11.51
C MET A 92 -7.11 5.83 -10.04
N TYR A 93 -7.27 6.81 -9.16
CA TYR A 93 -7.11 6.63 -7.71
C TYR A 93 -8.07 5.60 -7.13
N PHE A 94 -9.34 5.63 -7.54
CA PHE A 94 -10.35 4.66 -7.11
C PHE A 94 -9.97 3.22 -7.51
N LEU A 95 -9.55 3.01 -8.76
CA LEU A 95 -9.15 1.70 -9.25
C LEU A 95 -7.93 1.15 -8.51
N ILE A 96 -6.89 1.97 -8.33
CA ILE A 96 -5.66 1.56 -7.65
C ILE A 96 -5.91 1.25 -6.17
N ALA A 97 -6.70 2.10 -5.50
CA ALA A 97 -7.09 1.87 -4.12
C ALA A 97 -7.97 0.61 -3.98
N GLY A 98 -8.94 0.41 -4.88
CA GLY A 98 -9.81 -0.78 -4.88
C GLY A 98 -9.06 -2.09 -5.09
N ILE A 99 -8.16 -2.14 -6.07
CA ILE A 99 -7.28 -3.29 -6.32
C ILE A 99 -6.40 -3.57 -5.08
N SER A 100 -5.87 -2.53 -4.45
CA SER A 100 -5.04 -2.66 -3.25
C SER A 100 -5.82 -3.22 -2.06
N VAL A 101 -7.04 -2.75 -1.82
CA VAL A 101 -7.93 -3.26 -0.75
C VAL A 101 -8.27 -4.72 -0.99
N LEU A 102 -8.72 -5.08 -2.20
CA LEU A 102 -9.11 -6.46 -2.55
C LEU A 102 -7.97 -7.46 -2.32
N LEU A 103 -6.76 -7.08 -2.70
CA LEU A 103 -5.61 -7.97 -2.57
C LEU A 103 -5.13 -8.10 -1.13
N ASN A 104 -5.08 -7.01 -0.37
CA ASN A 104 -4.78 -7.10 1.05
C ASN A 104 -5.85 -7.91 1.80
N PHE A 105 -7.13 -7.75 1.44
CA PHE A 105 -8.23 -8.56 1.96
C PHE A 105 -8.05 -10.05 1.63
N ALA A 106 -7.79 -10.40 0.37
CA ALA A 106 -7.57 -11.78 -0.06
C ALA A 106 -6.41 -12.45 0.69
N ILE A 107 -5.33 -11.72 0.98
CA ILE A 107 -4.19 -12.22 1.76
C ILE A 107 -4.62 -12.50 3.21
N ILE A 108 -5.28 -11.56 3.87
CA ILE A 108 -5.74 -11.71 5.27
C ILE A 108 -6.74 -12.87 5.36
N PHE A 109 -7.67 -12.94 4.41
CA PHE A 109 -8.65 -14.02 4.33
C PHE A 109 -7.97 -15.38 4.12
N ALA A 110 -6.95 -15.46 3.25
CA ALA A 110 -6.18 -16.69 3.06
C ALA A 110 -5.45 -17.16 4.32
N TYR A 111 -5.05 -16.25 5.22
CA TYR A 111 -4.49 -16.63 6.53
C TYR A 111 -5.50 -17.38 7.43
N LYS A 112 -6.81 -17.16 7.25
CA LYS A 112 -7.88 -17.87 7.98
C LYS A 112 -8.02 -19.34 7.56
N PHE A 113 -7.69 -19.68 6.31
CA PHE A 113 -7.78 -21.05 5.76
C PHE A 113 -6.50 -21.88 5.88
N GLY A 114 -5.49 -21.37 6.60
CA GLY A 114 -4.28 -22.11 6.92
C GLY A 114 -3.00 -21.53 6.30
N VAL A 115 -1.89 -21.77 7.00
CA VAL A 115 -0.57 -21.19 6.71
C VAL A 115 -0.02 -21.60 5.35
N GLU A 116 -0.40 -22.78 4.88
CA GLU A 116 0.10 -23.35 3.63
C GLU A 116 -0.55 -22.68 2.41
N LYS A 117 -1.88 -22.47 2.46
CA LYS A 117 -2.62 -21.67 1.48
C LYS A 117 -2.18 -20.21 1.54
N ALA A 118 -2.00 -19.67 2.74
CA ALA A 118 -1.45 -18.33 2.95
C ALA A 118 -0.03 -18.17 2.38
N ASN A 119 0.83 -19.19 2.43
CA ASN A 119 2.16 -19.15 1.81
C ASN A 119 2.12 -19.20 0.27
N LYS A 120 1.17 -19.95 -0.30
CA LYS A 120 0.95 -19.98 -1.76
C LYS A 120 0.43 -18.62 -2.25
N VAL A 121 -0.57 -18.08 -1.55
CA VAL A 121 -1.07 -16.71 -1.76
C VAL A 121 0.01 -15.67 -1.47
N ALA A 122 0.89 -15.86 -0.49
CA ALA A 122 1.99 -14.94 -0.18
C ALA A 122 3.04 -14.89 -1.30
N THR A 123 3.26 -15.99 -2.03
CA THR A 123 4.15 -16.01 -3.19
C THR A 123 3.56 -15.17 -4.34
N VAL A 124 2.28 -15.39 -4.65
CA VAL A 124 1.53 -14.55 -5.62
C VAL A 124 1.47 -13.09 -5.14
N ALA A 125 1.25 -12.87 -3.85
CA ALA A 125 1.23 -11.57 -3.22
C ALA A 125 2.60 -10.89 -3.26
N THR A 126 3.71 -11.63 -3.32
CA THR A 126 5.04 -11.03 -3.45
C THR A 126 5.19 -10.44 -4.85
N ALA A 127 4.80 -11.16 -5.90
CA ALA A 127 4.73 -10.63 -7.26
C ALA A 127 3.76 -9.43 -7.33
N PHE A 128 2.62 -9.54 -6.66
CA PHE A 128 1.68 -8.43 -6.57
C PHE A 128 2.19 -7.25 -5.73
N THR A 129 3.05 -7.47 -4.75
CA THR A 129 3.67 -6.37 -3.98
C THR A 129 4.54 -5.51 -4.88
N TRP A 130 5.24 -6.13 -5.85
CA TRP A 130 5.94 -5.40 -6.89
C TRP A 130 4.97 -4.60 -7.76
N VAL A 131 3.83 -5.18 -8.13
CA VAL A 131 2.77 -4.48 -8.89
C VAL A 131 2.20 -3.30 -8.10
N VAL A 132 1.94 -3.44 -6.80
CA VAL A 132 1.46 -2.34 -5.93
C VAL A 132 2.53 -1.28 -5.72
N MET A 133 3.80 -1.69 -5.59
CA MET A 133 4.92 -0.77 -5.46
C MET A 133 5.08 0.04 -6.76
N LEU A 134 4.94 -0.60 -7.91
CA LEU A 134 4.93 0.03 -9.23
C LEU A 134 3.69 0.93 -9.40
N GLY A 135 2.51 0.48 -8.98
CA GLY A 135 1.28 1.26 -9.01
C GLY A 135 1.36 2.51 -8.12
N ASN A 136 1.92 2.38 -6.92
CA ASN A 136 2.21 3.52 -6.05
C ASN A 136 3.22 4.47 -6.69
N LEU A 137 4.28 3.97 -7.30
CA LEU A 137 5.25 4.80 -8.02
C LEU A 137 4.55 5.59 -9.14
N VAL A 138 3.73 4.94 -9.95
CA VAL A 138 2.94 5.59 -11.02
C VAL A 138 2.01 6.66 -10.43
N VAL A 139 1.32 6.37 -9.33
CA VAL A 139 0.47 7.35 -8.64
C VAL A 139 1.26 8.55 -8.17
N TRP A 140 2.41 8.35 -7.51
CA TRP A 140 3.26 9.45 -7.05
C TRP A 140 3.83 10.27 -8.21
N CYS A 141 4.18 9.63 -9.32
CA CYS A 141 4.57 10.32 -10.55
C CYS A 141 3.41 11.17 -11.09
N VAL A 142 2.20 10.63 -11.19
CA VAL A 142 1.02 11.37 -11.67
C VAL A 142 0.65 12.49 -10.70
N ALA A 143 0.70 12.26 -9.39
CA ALA A 143 0.48 13.29 -8.38
C ALA A 143 1.47 14.45 -8.52
N ALA A 144 2.76 14.13 -8.70
CA ALA A 144 3.80 15.13 -8.93
C ALA A 144 3.61 15.90 -10.24
N SER A 145 3.21 15.20 -11.31
CA SER A 145 2.88 15.81 -12.60
C SER A 145 1.65 16.72 -12.52
N LEU A 146 0.58 16.29 -11.84
CA LEU A 146 -0.62 17.11 -11.62
C LEU A 146 -0.31 18.33 -10.75
N TYR A 147 0.42 18.15 -9.65
CA TYR A 147 0.82 19.25 -8.77
C TYR A 147 1.63 20.32 -9.51
N ARG A 148 2.57 19.93 -10.39
CA ARG A 148 3.30 20.87 -11.25
C ARG A 148 2.38 21.54 -12.28
N THR A 149 1.54 20.76 -12.97
CA THR A 149 0.73 21.26 -14.09
C THR A 149 -0.40 22.20 -13.64
N GLU A 150 -0.92 22.01 -12.42
CA GLU A 150 -2.03 22.82 -11.91
C GLU A 150 -1.58 24.04 -11.10
N LYS A 151 -0.36 24.01 -10.53
CA LYS A 151 0.24 25.19 -9.92
C LYS A 151 0.51 26.31 -10.94
N ASP A 152 0.77 25.97 -12.20
CA ASP A 152 1.08 26.93 -13.28
C ASP A 152 -0.15 27.55 -13.98
N LYS A 153 -1.39 27.18 -13.60
CA LYS A 153 -2.62 27.71 -14.23
C LYS A 153 -3.38 28.69 -13.34
N ASN A 154 -2.76 29.83 -13.02
CA ASN A 154 -3.42 31.04 -12.50
C ASN A 154 -4.40 30.81 -11.32
N GLY A 155 -4.10 29.87 -10.42
CA GLY A 155 -4.93 29.61 -9.24
C GLY A 155 -6.33 29.04 -9.51
N LYS A 156 -6.62 28.61 -10.75
CA LYS A 156 -7.83 27.86 -11.10
C LYS A 156 -7.50 26.39 -11.29
N SER A 157 -7.61 25.64 -10.19
CA SER A 157 -7.66 24.18 -10.20
C SER A 157 -8.90 23.71 -10.95
N ASN A 158 -8.69 22.96 -12.04
CA ASN A 158 -9.76 22.34 -12.84
C ASN A 158 -9.95 20.86 -12.49
N ASP A 159 -9.21 20.33 -11.52
CA ASP A 159 -9.46 19.03 -10.94
C ASP A 159 -10.55 19.10 -9.86
N LEU A 160 -11.23 17.98 -9.60
CA LEU A 160 -12.25 17.91 -8.54
C LEU A 160 -11.71 18.38 -7.18
N TRP A 161 -10.47 18.02 -6.88
CA TRP A 161 -9.91 18.14 -5.54
C TRP A 161 -9.43 19.57 -5.28
N GLY A 162 -8.66 20.13 -6.20
CA GLY A 162 -8.28 21.53 -6.15
C GLY A 162 -9.48 22.46 -6.28
N TRP A 163 -10.55 22.11 -7.03
CA TRP A 163 -11.79 22.90 -7.05
C TRP A 163 -12.44 22.95 -5.66
N THR A 164 -12.50 21.82 -4.97
CA THR A 164 -13.21 21.68 -3.68
C THR A 164 -12.62 22.57 -2.58
N CYS A 165 -11.30 22.78 -2.57
CA CYS A 165 -10.65 23.73 -1.65
C CYS A 165 -10.54 25.17 -2.17
N SER A 166 -11.06 25.47 -3.36
CA SER A 166 -10.91 26.79 -3.98
C SER A 166 -11.84 27.85 -3.36
N PRO A 167 -11.46 29.14 -3.39
CA PRO A 167 -12.36 30.23 -2.99
C PRO A 167 -13.67 30.27 -3.81
N ALA A 168 -13.63 29.81 -5.06
CA ALA A 168 -14.79 29.78 -5.94
C ALA A 168 -15.82 28.71 -5.50
N ALA A 169 -15.39 27.56 -5.01
CA ALA A 169 -16.29 26.55 -4.43
C ALA A 169 -16.90 27.03 -3.11
N ARG A 170 -16.12 27.72 -2.27
CA ARG A 170 -16.64 28.33 -1.03
C ARG A 170 -17.70 29.40 -1.28
N ALA A 171 -17.55 30.17 -2.35
CA ALA A 171 -18.52 31.21 -2.72
C ALA A 171 -19.89 30.65 -3.13
N ILE A 172 -19.96 29.40 -3.62
CA ILE A 172 -21.20 28.73 -4.04
C ILE A 172 -21.71 27.70 -3.01
N GLN A 173 -21.02 27.57 -1.87
CA GLN A 173 -21.34 26.57 -0.84
C GLN A 173 -22.77 26.74 -0.31
N LYS A 174 -23.29 27.98 -0.23
CA LYS A 174 -24.63 28.23 0.32
C LYS A 174 -25.73 27.63 -0.54
N GLU A 175 -25.57 27.70 -1.86
CA GLU A 175 -26.53 27.25 -2.86
C GLU A 175 -26.51 25.72 -3.02
N PHE A 176 -25.40 25.08 -2.66
CA PHE A 176 -25.21 23.62 -2.75
C PHE A 176 -25.09 22.91 -1.39
N ALA A 177 -25.32 23.61 -0.27
CA ALA A 177 -25.11 23.09 1.09
C ALA A 177 -25.86 21.78 1.39
N HIS A 178 -27.01 21.55 0.74
CA HIS A 178 -27.80 20.32 0.90
C HIS A 178 -27.26 19.14 0.08
N GLU A 179 -26.44 19.40 -0.94
CA GLU A 179 -25.96 18.39 -1.89
C GLU A 179 -24.50 18.01 -1.62
N VAL A 180 -23.64 19.03 -1.43
CA VAL A 180 -22.19 18.91 -1.27
C VAL A 180 -21.70 19.89 -0.21
N ASP A 181 -20.89 19.38 0.72
CA ASP A 181 -20.22 20.20 1.74
C ASP A 181 -18.73 20.33 1.41
N PHE A 182 -18.35 21.37 0.67
CA PHE A 182 -16.98 21.56 0.19
C PHE A 182 -15.95 21.68 1.33
N ASP A 183 -16.36 22.19 2.49
CA ASP A 183 -15.46 22.38 3.64
C ASP A 183 -15.06 21.05 4.28
N LYS A 184 -16.03 20.12 4.42
CA LYS A 184 -15.75 18.75 4.87
C LYS A 184 -14.82 18.02 3.91
N PHE A 185 -15.08 18.11 2.60
CA PHE A 185 -14.22 17.47 1.60
C PHE A 185 -12.80 18.04 1.60
N CYS A 186 -12.65 19.36 1.78
CA CYS A 186 -11.33 19.99 1.89
C CYS A 186 -10.57 19.53 3.15
N THR A 187 -11.27 19.34 4.27
CA THR A 187 -10.70 18.78 5.50
C THR A 187 -10.25 17.34 5.31
N VAL A 188 -11.07 16.49 4.68
CA VAL A 188 -10.71 15.10 4.35
C VAL A 188 -9.50 15.04 3.41
N GLN A 189 -9.39 15.97 2.47
CA GLN A 189 -8.22 16.07 1.60
C GLN A 189 -6.95 16.43 2.39
N SER A 190 -7.05 17.30 3.39
CA SER A 190 -5.93 17.64 4.27
C SER A 190 -5.48 16.45 5.13
N ILE A 191 -6.41 15.56 5.51
CA ILE A 191 -6.08 14.28 6.18
C ILE A 191 -5.29 13.35 5.25
N SER A 192 -5.49 13.43 3.93
CA SER A 192 -4.78 12.59 2.95
C SER A 192 -3.26 12.80 2.98
N TRP A 193 -2.78 13.99 3.35
CA TRP A 193 -1.36 14.26 3.57
C TRP A 193 -0.77 13.38 4.68
N TYR A 194 -1.45 13.30 5.82
CA TYR A 194 -1.03 12.48 6.97
C TYR A 194 -1.03 10.99 6.62
N ILE A 195 -2.05 10.53 5.88
CA ILE A 195 -2.10 9.15 5.39
C ILE A 195 -0.91 8.84 4.48
N GLY A 196 -0.49 9.80 3.64
CA GLY A 196 0.72 9.69 2.84
C GLY A 196 1.98 9.46 3.67
N LEU A 197 2.16 10.18 4.78
CA LEU A 197 3.31 9.98 5.70
C LEU A 197 3.31 8.58 6.33
N VAL A 198 2.14 8.11 6.79
CA VAL A 198 1.98 6.75 7.35
C VAL A 198 2.29 5.68 6.30
N GLN A 199 1.93 5.94 5.04
CA GLN A 199 2.23 5.04 3.92
C GLN A 199 3.73 4.91 3.66
N VAL A 200 4.50 6.00 3.77
CA VAL A 200 5.98 5.96 3.69
C VAL A 200 6.56 5.09 4.82
N GLY A 201 6.07 5.25 6.05
CA GLY A 201 6.51 4.40 7.18
C GLY A 201 6.24 2.92 6.95
N THR A 202 5.08 2.59 6.39
CA THR A 202 4.70 1.20 6.07
C THR A 202 5.55 0.62 4.92
N ALA A 203 5.93 1.45 3.94
CA ALA A 203 6.85 1.07 2.88
C ALA A 203 8.24 0.74 3.45
N ALA A 204 8.76 1.57 4.37
CA ALA A 204 10.02 1.31 5.05
C ALA A 204 10.01 -0.02 5.84
N LEU A 205 8.93 -0.30 6.59
CA LEU A 205 8.76 -1.57 7.28
C LEU A 205 8.78 -2.78 6.32
N THR A 206 8.20 -2.61 5.13
CA THR A 206 8.20 -3.62 4.08
C THR A 206 9.62 -3.89 3.56
N VAL A 207 10.41 -2.84 3.33
CA VAL A 207 11.82 -2.94 2.91
C VAL A 207 12.64 -3.69 3.96
N VAL A 208 12.52 -3.32 5.24
CA VAL A 208 13.21 -3.99 6.36
C VAL A 208 12.86 -5.47 6.41
N THR A 209 11.57 -5.80 6.25
CA THR A 209 11.11 -7.19 6.21
C THR A 209 11.71 -7.96 5.03
N TYR A 210 11.91 -7.30 3.89
CA TYR A 210 12.54 -7.90 2.71
C TYR A 210 14.04 -8.17 2.93
N VAL A 211 14.75 -7.25 3.58
CA VAL A 211 16.15 -7.44 3.99
C VAL A 211 16.30 -8.67 4.88
N PHE A 212 15.46 -8.83 5.91
CA PHE A 212 15.48 -10.03 6.76
C PHE A 212 15.22 -11.33 5.98
N VAL A 213 14.34 -11.30 5.00
CA VAL A 213 14.06 -12.45 4.12
C VAL A 213 15.26 -12.78 3.24
N PHE A 214 15.95 -11.76 2.73
CA PHE A 214 17.16 -11.92 1.93
C PHE A 214 18.30 -12.53 2.76
N VAL A 215 18.58 -11.98 3.96
CA VAL A 215 19.57 -12.53 4.90
C VAL A 215 19.29 -14.00 5.22
N ARG A 216 18.02 -14.34 5.47
CA ARG A 216 17.60 -15.74 5.68
C ARG A 216 17.84 -16.62 4.46
N ARG A 217 17.55 -16.14 3.25
CA ARG A 217 17.79 -16.91 2.00
C ARG A 217 19.28 -17.19 1.80
N SER A 218 20.14 -16.21 2.03
CA SER A 218 21.59 -16.39 1.95
C SER A 218 22.08 -17.37 3.02
N GLY A 219 21.66 -17.24 4.27
CA GLY A 219 22.01 -18.19 5.33
C GLY A 219 21.55 -19.63 5.06
N LYS A 220 20.40 -19.82 4.41
CA LYS A 220 19.96 -21.15 3.97
C LYS A 220 20.82 -21.76 2.87
N LYS A 221 21.34 -20.94 1.94
CA LYS A 221 22.27 -21.42 0.90
C LYS A 221 23.56 -21.92 1.55
N ASP A 222 24.06 -21.19 2.54
CA ASP A 222 25.27 -21.56 3.29
C ASP A 222 25.06 -22.83 4.12
N LEU A 223 23.91 -22.96 4.81
CA LEU A 223 23.57 -24.18 5.55
C LEU A 223 23.44 -25.41 4.63
N LYS A 224 22.82 -25.26 3.46
CA LYS A 224 22.72 -26.35 2.48
C LYS A 224 24.11 -26.78 1.98
N LYS A 225 25.01 -25.81 1.74
CA LYS A 225 26.39 -26.06 1.33
C LYS A 225 27.19 -26.82 2.40
N ARG A 226 27.09 -26.42 3.68
CA ARG A 226 27.73 -27.11 4.81
C ARG A 226 27.19 -28.53 5.00
N HIS A 227 25.87 -28.71 4.87
CA HIS A 227 25.23 -30.03 4.95
C HIS A 227 25.70 -30.97 3.83
N SER A 228 25.83 -30.49 2.59
CA SER A 228 26.36 -31.30 1.48
C SER A 228 27.84 -31.69 1.68
N GLN A 229 28.64 -30.81 2.29
CA GLN A 229 30.05 -31.10 2.60
C GLN A 229 30.17 -32.19 3.68
N MET A 230 29.36 -32.12 4.74
CA MET A 230 29.30 -33.17 5.77
C MET A 230 28.81 -34.52 5.23
N ALA A 231 27.82 -34.51 4.33
CA ALA A 231 27.31 -35.74 3.73
C ALA A 231 28.33 -36.43 2.80
N GLY A 232 29.18 -35.66 2.12
CA GLY A 232 30.28 -36.19 1.31
C GLY A 232 31.49 -36.67 2.11
N GLN A 233 31.60 -36.29 3.40
CA GLN A 233 32.69 -36.70 4.29
C GLN A 233 32.48 -38.09 4.92
N TYR A 234 31.26 -38.66 4.82
CA TYR A 234 30.99 -40.02 5.28
C TYR A 234 31.35 -41.04 4.18
N PRO A 235 32.31 -41.95 4.41
CA PRO A 235 32.59 -43.00 3.44
C PRO A 235 31.36 -43.91 3.29
N THR A 236 30.84 -44.01 2.07
CA THR A 236 29.72 -44.90 1.70
C THR A 236 30.18 -46.32 1.38
N ASN A 237 31.27 -46.79 1.97
CA ASN A 237 31.74 -48.16 1.79
C ASN A 237 31.12 -49.03 2.90
N TYR A 238 30.02 -49.69 2.56
CA TYR A 238 29.61 -50.96 3.17
C TYR A 238 30.07 -52.09 2.26
#